data_AF-A0A962EEZ5-F1
#
_entry.id   AF-A0A962EEZ5-F1
#
_cell.length_a   1.000
_cell.length_b   1.000
_cell.length_c   1.000
_cell.angle_alpha   90.00
_cell.angle_beta   90.00
_cell.angle_gamma   90.00
#
_symmetry.space_group_name_H-M   'P 1'
#
loop_
_entity.id
_entity.type
_entity.pdbx_description
1 polymer ?
#
loop_
_entity_poly.entity_id
_entity_poly.type
_entity_poly.pdbx_seq_one_letter_code
_entity_poly.pdbx_strand_id
1 'polypeptide(L)'
;MSLQDPNIVNEQRRKRIAIVIANPSTSTVTGWPVGFWWSELTHPYLVFTEAGYEVEIFSPDGGPCVGDAMSNPSDASGYSKTDLISQGFMHTPELMALVENTAAVAAIPVERFDAIVVAGGQAPMF
;
A
#
# COMPACT_ATOMS: atom_id res chain seq x y z
N MET A 1 -15.72 20.87 -2.77
CA MET A 1 -14.52 21.13 -1.94
C MET A 1 -15.02 21.50 -0.56
N SER A 2 -14.91 20.59 0.41
CA SER A 2 -15.33 20.87 1.80
C SER A 2 -14.34 21.86 2.42
N LEU A 3 -14.85 22.92 3.05
CA LEU A 3 -14.08 23.93 3.77
C LEU A 3 -13.79 23.53 5.23
N GLN A 4 -14.16 22.30 5.62
CA GLN A 4 -13.85 21.76 6.93
C GLN A 4 -12.53 21.00 6.81
N ASP A 5 -11.53 21.46 7.56
CA ASP A 5 -10.26 20.78 7.72
C ASP A 5 -10.51 19.31 8.08
N PRO A 6 -10.16 18.34 7.22
CA PRO A 6 -10.36 16.92 7.51
C PRO A 6 -9.47 16.44 8.66
N ASN A 7 -8.50 17.25 9.10
CA ASN A 7 -7.51 16.89 10.09
C ASN A 7 -8.03 17.05 11.53
N ILE A 8 -8.82 16.08 12.00
CA ILE A 8 -9.34 16.02 13.39
C ILE A 8 -8.27 15.72 14.46
N VAL A 9 -6.99 15.60 14.08
CA VAL A 9 -5.90 15.22 14.99
C VAL A 9 -4.76 16.22 14.90
N ASN A 10 -4.97 17.36 15.56
CA ASN A 10 -3.94 18.36 15.90
C ASN A 10 -3.08 18.82 14.71
N GLU A 11 -3.37 19.99 14.15
CA GLU A 11 -2.58 20.62 13.09
C GLU A 11 -1.06 20.68 13.37
N GLN A 12 -0.65 20.73 14.65
CA GLN A 12 0.76 20.76 15.04
C GLN A 12 1.45 19.38 15.03
N ARG A 13 0.69 18.29 14.97
CA ARG A 13 1.23 16.92 14.94
C ARG A 13 0.29 15.98 14.19
N ARG A 14 0.45 15.92 12.87
CA ARG A 14 -0.23 14.94 12.02
C ARG A 14 0.09 13.52 12.46
N LYS A 15 -0.93 12.65 12.42
CA LYS A 15 -0.76 11.22 12.64
C LYS A 15 0.03 10.61 11.50
N ARG A 16 0.91 9.66 11.83
CA ARG A 16 1.81 9.03 10.85
C ARG A 16 1.61 7.52 10.85
N ILE A 17 1.43 6.96 9.67
CA ILE A 17 1.17 5.53 9.45
C ILE A 17 2.27 4.97 8.55
N ALA A 18 2.85 3.84 8.97
CA ALA A 18 3.68 3.03 8.10
C ALA A 18 2.81 1.89 7.53
N ILE A 19 2.69 1.81 6.20
CA ILE A 19 2.10 0.66 5.53
C ILE A 19 3.22 -0.24 5.04
N VAL A 20 3.19 -1.52 5.40
CA VAL A 20 4.13 -2.54 4.95
C VAL A 20 3.45 -3.42 3.91
N ILE A 21 4.02 -3.49 2.70
CA ILE A 21 3.63 -4.41 1.63
C ILE A 21 4.74 -5.44 1.40
N ALA A 22 4.40 -6.60 0.85
CA ALA A 22 5.41 -7.61 0.52
C ALA A 22 6.10 -7.32 -0.82
N ASN A 23 7.41 -7.58 -0.87
CA ASN A 23 8.15 -7.75 -2.12
C ASN A 23 7.57 -8.93 -2.93
N PRO A 24 7.74 -8.97 -4.27
CA PRO A 24 7.27 -10.09 -5.07
C PRO A 24 7.95 -11.41 -4.67
N SER A 25 7.18 -12.49 -4.70
CA SER A 25 7.67 -13.83 -4.37
C SER A 25 7.10 -14.88 -5.33
N THR A 26 7.43 -16.15 -5.11
CA THR A 26 6.85 -17.29 -5.84
C THR A 26 6.26 -18.27 -4.84
N SER A 27 4.99 -18.62 -5.02
CA SER A 27 4.33 -19.59 -4.16
C SER A 27 5.03 -20.94 -4.23
N THR A 28 5.51 -21.47 -3.10
CA THR A 28 6.13 -22.79 -3.04
C THR A 28 5.11 -23.93 -3.19
N VAL A 29 3.81 -23.61 -3.20
CA VAL A 29 2.72 -24.57 -3.38
C VAL A 29 2.29 -24.65 -4.85
N THR A 30 2.09 -23.51 -5.52
CA THR A 30 1.57 -23.47 -6.90
C THR A 30 2.63 -23.19 -7.95
N GLY A 31 3.80 -22.67 -7.56
CA GLY A 31 4.83 -22.18 -8.47
C GLY A 31 4.49 -20.86 -9.18
N TRP A 32 3.43 -20.18 -8.76
CA TRP A 32 2.98 -18.94 -9.41
C TRP A 32 3.71 -17.72 -8.84
N PRO A 33 3.99 -16.69 -9.68
CA PRO A 33 4.37 -15.37 -9.19
C PRO A 33 3.26 -14.80 -8.30
N VAL A 34 3.63 -14.30 -7.14
CA VAL A 34 2.70 -13.74 -6.15
C VAL A 34 3.21 -12.39 -5.66
N GLY A 35 2.28 -11.54 -5.24
CA GLY A 35 2.56 -10.18 -4.80
C GLY A 35 1.74 -9.77 -3.57
N PHE A 36 1.83 -8.50 -3.21
CA PHE A 36 0.91 -7.89 -2.24
C PHE A 36 -0.49 -7.71 -2.87
N TRP A 37 -1.54 -7.61 -2.07
CA TRP A 37 -2.90 -7.38 -2.61
C TRP A 37 -3.22 -5.90 -2.77
N TRP A 38 -3.52 -5.43 -3.99
CA TRP A 38 -3.70 -3.99 -4.28
C TRP A 38 -4.69 -3.27 -3.36
N SER A 39 -5.90 -3.80 -3.16
CA SER A 39 -6.90 -3.14 -2.32
C SER A 39 -6.49 -3.05 -0.85
N GLU A 40 -5.61 -3.92 -0.38
CA GLU A 40 -5.07 -3.90 0.99
C GLU A 40 -3.98 -2.84 1.18
N LEU A 41 -3.44 -2.29 0.08
CA LEU A 41 -2.62 -1.08 0.10
C LEU A 41 -3.46 0.17 -0.15
N THR A 42 -4.19 0.19 -1.27
CA THR A 42 -4.74 1.42 -1.84
C THR A 42 -5.94 1.94 -1.06
N HIS A 43 -6.78 1.06 -0.49
CA HIS A 43 -7.95 1.49 0.29
C HIS A 43 -7.54 2.08 1.65
N PRO A 44 -6.65 1.45 2.45
CA PRO A 44 -6.14 2.08 3.66
C PRO A 44 -5.38 3.38 3.37
N TYR A 45 -4.56 3.40 2.31
CA TYR A 45 -3.85 4.62 1.91
C TYR A 45 -4.82 5.78 1.66
N LEU A 46 -5.89 5.55 0.88
CA LEU A 46 -6.90 6.57 0.61
C LEU A 46 -7.58 7.04 1.91
N VAL A 47 -8.04 6.12 2.75
CA VAL A 47 -8.74 6.47 4.00
C VAL A 47 -7.84 7.28 4.94
N PHE A 48 -6.56 6.90 5.09
CA PHE A 48 -5.63 7.63 5.95
C PHE A 48 -5.29 9.01 5.39
N THR A 49 -5.05 9.11 4.09
CA THR A 49 -4.73 10.40 3.45
C THR A 49 -5.92 11.35 3.44
N GLU A 50 -7.15 10.85 3.23
CA GLU A 50 -8.38 11.64 3.38
C GLU A 50 -8.61 12.13 4.80
N ALA A 51 -8.17 11.35 5.81
CA ALA A 51 -8.18 11.77 7.21
C ALA A 51 -7.03 12.73 7.60
N GLY A 52 -6.19 13.13 6.63
CA GLY A 52 -5.06 14.04 6.84
C GLY A 52 -3.80 13.40 7.44
N TYR A 53 -3.71 12.08 7.45
CA TYR A 53 -2.56 11.37 8.02
C TYR A 53 -1.42 11.32 7.01
N GLU A 54 -0.19 11.32 7.50
CA GLU A 54 0.98 11.05 6.69
C GLU A 54 1.17 9.54 6.56
N VAL A 55 1.31 9.05 5.33
CA VAL A 55 1.48 7.62 5.04
C VAL A 55 2.81 7.41 4.35
N GLU A 56 3.62 6.50 4.88
CA GLU A 56 4.86 6.04 4.26
C GLU A 56 4.74 4.53 3.97
N ILE A 57 5.22 4.09 2.80
CA ILE A 57 5.12 2.68 2.36
C ILE A 57 6.50 2.03 2.42
N PHE A 58 6.54 0.83 3.02
CA PHE A 58 7.75 0.04 3.22
C PHE A 58 7.55 -1.38 2.69
N SER A 59 8.65 -2.09 2.46
CA SER A 59 8.65 -3.52 2.17
C SER A 59 9.80 -4.23 2.88
N PRO A 60 9.76 -5.56 3.06
CA PRO A 60 10.81 -6.31 3.75
C PRO A 60 12.23 -5.93 3.31
N ASP A 61 12.48 -5.92 2.00
CA ASP A 61 13.80 -5.70 1.42
C ASP A 61 13.99 -4.27 0.85
N GLY A 62 12.92 -3.47 0.83
CA GLY A 62 12.87 -2.21 0.09
C GLY A 62 12.79 -2.42 -1.43
N GLY A 63 12.89 -1.33 -2.19
CA GLY A 63 12.84 -1.36 -3.64
C GLY A 63 11.44 -1.60 -4.22
N PRO A 64 11.34 -2.12 -5.45
CA PRO A 64 10.07 -2.25 -6.15
C PRO A 64 9.24 -3.42 -5.62
N CYS A 65 7.97 -3.16 -5.40
CA CYS A 65 6.96 -4.16 -5.06
C CYS A 65 5.99 -4.36 -6.23
N VAL A 66 5.50 -5.59 -6.39
CA VAL A 66 4.54 -5.95 -7.43
C VAL A 66 3.29 -6.51 -6.77
N GLY A 67 2.14 -6.02 -7.20
CA GLY A 67 0.85 -6.54 -6.73
C GLY A 67 0.56 -7.92 -7.32
N ASP A 68 -0.19 -8.74 -6.58
CA ASP A 68 -0.71 -10.01 -7.05
C ASP A 68 -1.59 -9.78 -8.30
N ALA A 69 -1.41 -10.59 -9.34
CA ALA A 69 -2.10 -10.44 -10.62
C ALA A 69 -3.62 -10.38 -10.44
N MET A 70 -4.19 -11.25 -9.61
CA MET A 70 -5.65 -11.29 -9.39
C MET A 70 -6.16 -10.05 -8.66
N SER A 71 -5.30 -9.34 -7.94
CA SER A 71 -5.65 -8.10 -7.27
C SER A 71 -5.62 -6.88 -8.20
N ASN A 72 -4.97 -6.98 -9.36
CA ASN A 72 -4.89 -5.90 -10.34
C ASN A 72 -6.24 -5.74 -11.09
N PRO A 73 -6.87 -4.55 -11.05
CA PRO A 73 -8.16 -4.34 -11.73
C PRO A 73 -8.10 -4.46 -13.26
N SER A 74 -6.91 -4.36 -13.85
CA SER A 74 -6.66 -4.52 -15.29
C SER A 74 -6.24 -5.93 -15.69
N ASP A 75 -6.17 -6.87 -14.75
CA ASP A 75 -5.81 -8.26 -15.03
C ASP A 75 -6.88 -8.97 -15.88
N ALA A 76 -6.43 -9.88 -16.75
CA ALA A 76 -7.30 -10.59 -17.68
C ALA A 76 -8.37 -11.46 -16.99
N SER A 77 -8.15 -11.89 -15.75
CA SER A 77 -9.16 -12.60 -14.96
C SER A 77 -10.40 -11.76 -14.67
N GLY A 78 -10.25 -10.43 -14.62
CA GLY A 78 -11.28 -9.49 -14.21
C GLY A 78 -11.74 -9.63 -12.76
N TYR A 79 -10.96 -10.30 -11.89
CA TYR A 79 -11.33 -10.57 -10.51
C TYR A 79 -11.57 -9.27 -9.71
N SER A 80 -10.65 -8.31 -9.83
CA SER A 80 -10.73 -7.00 -9.17
C SER A 80 -11.19 -5.86 -10.10
N LYS A 81 -11.85 -6.17 -11.22
CA LYS A 81 -12.15 -5.18 -12.28
C LYS A 81 -12.98 -3.96 -11.82
N THR A 82 -13.70 -4.08 -10.71
CA THR A 82 -14.53 -3.00 -10.14
C THR A 82 -13.82 -2.19 -9.07
N ASP A 83 -12.57 -2.50 -8.74
CA ASP A 83 -11.80 -1.74 -7.76
C ASP A 83 -11.25 -0.45 -8.37
N LEU A 84 -12.10 0.58 -8.37
CA LEU A 84 -11.80 1.90 -8.91
C LEU A 84 -10.72 2.63 -8.10
N ILE A 85 -10.56 2.32 -6.82
CA ILE A 85 -9.55 2.96 -5.95
C ILE A 85 -8.17 2.47 -6.37
N SER A 86 -8.00 1.15 -6.52
CA SER A 86 -6.75 0.59 -7.04
C SER A 86 -6.47 1.06 -8.46
N GLN A 87 -7.48 1.17 -9.32
CA GLN A 87 -7.28 1.75 -10.66
C GLN A 87 -6.75 3.18 -10.60
N GLY A 88 -7.37 4.04 -9.77
CA GLY A 88 -6.92 5.43 -9.61
C GLY A 88 -5.49 5.52 -9.10
N PHE A 89 -5.15 4.71 -8.10
CA PHE A 89 -3.78 4.63 -7.56
C PHE A 89 -2.78 4.23 -8.64
N MET A 90 -3.06 3.16 -9.38
CA MET A 90 -2.17 2.62 -10.41
C MET A 90 -1.95 3.53 -11.62
N HIS A 91 -2.92 4.40 -11.93
CA HIS A 91 -2.82 5.37 -13.03
C HIS A 91 -2.32 6.75 -12.58
N THR A 92 -1.92 6.89 -11.32
CA THR A 92 -1.35 8.13 -10.78
C THR A 92 0.16 7.93 -10.59
N PRO A 93 1.02 8.55 -11.42
CA PRO A 93 2.48 8.30 -11.38
C PRO A 93 3.12 8.53 -10.01
N GLU A 94 2.70 9.55 -9.28
CA GLU A 94 3.23 9.88 -7.96
C GLU A 94 2.89 8.81 -6.91
N LEU A 95 1.73 8.16 -7.04
CA LEU A 95 1.32 7.07 -6.16
C LEU A 95 2.03 5.76 -6.52
N MET A 96 2.17 5.48 -7.81
CA MET A 96 2.95 4.33 -8.28
C MET A 96 4.42 4.40 -7.86
N ALA A 97 5.02 5.59 -7.85
CA ALA A 97 6.38 5.77 -7.39
C ALA A 97 6.59 5.30 -5.93
N LEU A 98 5.54 5.31 -5.09
CA LEU A 98 5.61 4.84 -3.71
C LEU A 98 5.81 3.32 -3.61
N VAL A 99 5.26 2.53 -4.54
CA VAL A 99 5.44 1.07 -4.55
C VAL A 99 6.68 0.64 -5.33
N GLU A 100 7.15 1.48 -6.26
CA GLU A 100 8.38 1.25 -7.02
C GLU A 100 9.65 1.52 -6.19
N ASN A 101 9.56 2.39 -5.19
CA ASN A 101 10.71 2.89 -4.43
C ASN A 101 10.51 2.77 -2.91
N THR A 102 10.05 1.61 -2.44
CA THR A 102 9.82 1.42 -1.00
C THR A 102 11.14 1.43 -0.22
N ALA A 103 11.12 1.95 1.00
CA ALA A 103 12.22 1.73 1.95
C ALA A 103 12.10 0.35 2.61
N ALA A 104 13.22 -0.22 3.04
CA ALA A 104 13.25 -1.49 3.76
C ALA A 104 12.64 -1.36 5.16
N VAL A 105 11.91 -2.38 5.64
CA VAL A 105 11.32 -2.35 7.00
C VAL A 105 12.37 -2.25 8.10
N ALA A 106 13.59 -2.76 7.86
CA ALA A 106 14.71 -2.63 8.79
C ALA A 106 15.13 -1.17 9.03
N ALA A 107 14.74 -0.25 8.14
CA ALA A 107 15.00 1.17 8.27
C ALA A 107 13.85 1.95 8.91
N ILE A 108 12.77 1.29 9.35
CA ILE A 108 11.62 1.99 9.97
C ILE A 108 12.01 2.52 11.36
N PRO A 109 12.00 3.86 11.56
CA PRO A 109 12.09 4.45 12.90
C PRO A 109 10.72 4.36 13.59
N VAL A 110 10.46 3.26 14.31
CA VAL A 110 9.13 2.90 14.85
C VAL A 110 8.53 4.03 15.70
N GLU A 111 9.35 4.77 16.43
CA GLU A 111 8.94 5.91 17.26
C GLU A 111 8.36 7.10 16.48
N ARG A 112 8.57 7.17 15.16
CA ARG A 112 7.98 8.20 14.28
C ARG A 112 6.54 7.90 13.89
N PHE A 113 6.05 6.67 14.07
CA PHE A 113 4.75 6.24 13.59
C PHE A 113 3.78 5.99 14.75
N ASP A 114 2.52 6.36 14.54
CA ASP A 114 1.44 6.07 15.49
C ASP A 114 0.85 4.67 15.28
N ALA A 115 1.02 4.11 14.08
CA ALA A 115 0.61 2.74 13.76
C ALA A 115 1.41 2.15 12.58
N ILE A 116 1.44 0.83 12.54
CA ILE A 116 1.93 0.04 11.41
C ILE A 116 0.75 -0.79 10.88
N VAL A 117 0.52 -0.74 9.57
CA VAL A 117 -0.47 -1.55 8.87
C VAL A 117 0.28 -2.50 7.94
N VAL A 118 0.03 -3.80 8.05
CA VAL A 118 0.64 -4.80 7.17
C VAL A 118 -0.41 -5.27 6.18
N ALA A 119 -0.18 -4.99 4.90
CA ALA A 119 -1.03 -5.44 3.82
C ALA A 119 -0.76 -6.92 3.50
N GLY A 120 -1.82 -7.63 3.15
CA GLY A 120 -1.78 -9.03 2.74
C GLY A 120 -1.47 -9.22 1.26
N GLY A 121 -2.12 -10.21 0.67
CA GLY A 121 -1.71 -10.86 -0.58
C GLY A 121 -1.10 -12.24 -0.31
N GLN A 122 -0.68 -12.92 -1.37
CA GLN A 122 -0.05 -14.24 -1.22
C GLN A 122 1.44 -14.14 -0.91
N ALA A 123 2.13 -13.09 -1.38
CA ALA A 123 3.58 -12.92 -1.15
C ALA A 123 4.00 -12.87 0.33
N PRO A 124 3.25 -12.26 1.28
CA PRO A 124 3.64 -12.26 2.70
C PRO A 124 3.85 -13.65 3.34
N MET A 125 3.38 -14.72 2.70
CA MET A 125 3.53 -16.09 3.19
C MET A 125 4.87 -16.76 2.81
N PHE A 126 5.67 -16.14 1.94
CA PHE A 126 6.85 -16.74 1.30
C PHE A 126 8.06 -15.81 1.31
#